data_AF-A0A743HRU2-F1
#
_entry.id   AF-A0A743HRU2-F1
#
_cell.length_a   1.000
_cell.length_b   1.000
_cell.length_c   1.000
_cell.angle_alpha   90.00
_cell.angle_beta   90.00
_cell.angle_gamma   90.00
#
_symmetry.space_group_name_H-M   'P 1'
#
loop_
_entity.id
_entity.type
_entity.pdbx_description
1 polymer ?
#
loop_
_entity_poly.entity_id
_entity_poly.type
_entity_poly.pdbx_seq_one_letter_code
_entity_poly.pdbx_strand_id
1 'polypeptide(L)'
;MTTYLSKNISRYKGSNLRYRLFFTALTLLFSFSLHAQSLYIDCSATVDGDGTASNPINSISTLNNHQLHPGDSILFRRGTTCNGEVVAATSGSENAPVIYDAWGEGTALPRIEANGNEAAFHMTDVSWVTVQNLELSASGDGKSPRRGLWVSATDSGEHQGLRLQHLNIHDVRGEMPATKNPSDSSIGKYAHASGGIVVEALGNTTPTWFSGLDISDNIIHAIDREGIYTWSNWCQRPELVEFWYSLCTAKWQPFNNTHISHNMLSDIGGDGIAPMTSTDSTVEYNVLNGFNMRSGSPNAGMWSANSDNIVYQYNFASGGHTTQDGMSYDVDHSTNGIVYQYNISAGNEGGFFLLCPYGYDVPGKSRNFVIHYNLSVADRTRTFQVCSGGVINGQIYNNTILLPPDTTRAHLILTEGATNDGAVELKLTNNILMGDGSGVTPVWDYNDSAITGDHNLYNNVPVMPSDSYALIDDPRLANPGPENVLWRDYLPQPGSPAINAGIAVTGAPAHDALNQAIGTPPTIGALEPESSSRR
;
A
#
# COMPACT_ATOMS: atom_id res chain seq x y z
N MET A 1 38.34 -66.20 -32.51
CA MET A 1 38.75 -64.94 -33.16
C MET A 1 37.52 -64.28 -33.75
N THR A 2 37.13 -63.16 -33.14
CA THR A 2 36.49 -61.96 -33.75
C THR A 2 35.17 -62.07 -34.53
N THR A 3 34.07 -61.72 -33.84
CA THR A 3 33.04 -60.67 -34.13
C THR A 3 32.36 -60.52 -35.51
N TYR A 4 31.02 -60.53 -35.58
CA TYR A 4 30.11 -59.35 -35.75
C TYR A 4 28.63 -59.71 -36.08
N LEU A 5 27.70 -58.96 -35.45
CA LEU A 5 26.24 -58.70 -35.61
C LEU A 5 25.39 -59.17 -36.83
N SER A 6 24.11 -59.54 -36.58
CA SER A 6 22.85 -58.96 -37.17
C SER A 6 21.59 -59.81 -36.81
N LYS A 7 20.56 -59.24 -36.14
CA LYS A 7 19.25 -58.68 -36.60
C LYS A 7 18.11 -59.66 -37.00
N ASN A 8 17.10 -59.71 -36.12
CA ASN A 8 15.63 -59.64 -36.25
C ASN A 8 14.83 -60.35 -37.36
N ILE A 9 13.72 -60.96 -36.90
CA ILE A 9 12.76 -61.86 -37.55
C ILE A 9 11.38 -61.19 -37.77
N SER A 10 10.81 -61.41 -38.96
CA SER A 10 9.39 -61.61 -39.39
C SER A 10 8.26 -60.77 -38.76
N ARG A 11 7.54 -59.90 -39.49
CA ARG A 11 6.41 -60.10 -40.48
C ARG A 11 5.11 -60.75 -39.97
N TYR A 12 4.08 -59.90 -39.80
CA TYR A 12 2.67 -59.91 -40.27
C TYR A 12 1.87 -61.22 -40.48
N LYS A 13 0.66 -61.23 -39.90
CA LYS A 13 -0.67 -61.73 -40.38
C LYS A 13 -1.69 -61.38 -39.26
N GLY A 14 -2.90 -60.84 -39.42
CA GLY A 14 -3.86 -60.83 -40.52
C GLY A 14 -5.20 -61.41 -40.03
N SER A 15 -6.15 -60.54 -39.65
CA SER A 15 -7.63 -60.67 -39.61
C SER A 15 -8.34 -61.85 -38.89
N ASN A 16 -9.25 -61.57 -37.94
CA ASN A 16 -10.70 -61.63 -38.18
C ASN A 16 -11.60 -61.35 -36.94
N LEU A 17 -12.59 -60.52 -37.23
CA LEU A 17 -13.78 -60.04 -36.53
C LEU A 17 -14.67 -61.13 -35.88
N ARG A 18 -15.03 -61.01 -34.58
CA ARG A 18 -16.31 -61.48 -34.01
C ARG A 18 -16.75 -60.62 -32.80
N TYR A 19 -17.95 -60.07 -32.90
CA TYR A 19 -18.68 -59.23 -31.95
C TYR A 19 -18.84 -59.86 -30.55
N ARG A 20 -18.61 -59.08 -29.48
CA ARG A 20 -19.19 -59.26 -28.15
C ARG A 20 -19.57 -57.92 -27.50
N LEU A 21 -20.89 -57.76 -27.37
CA LEU A 21 -21.71 -57.00 -26.43
C LEU A 21 -21.05 -56.13 -25.32
N PHE A 22 -21.51 -54.87 -25.29
CA PHE A 22 -22.07 -54.11 -24.16
C PHE A 22 -21.37 -54.18 -22.78
N PHE A 23 -20.79 -53.05 -22.36
CA PHE A 23 -21.11 -52.35 -21.10
C PHE A 23 -20.56 -50.92 -21.18
N THR A 24 -21.33 -49.99 -21.77
CA THR A 24 -21.07 -48.56 -21.61
C THR A 24 -21.83 -48.12 -20.36
N ALA A 25 -21.12 -47.98 -19.24
CA ALA A 25 -21.67 -47.36 -18.04
C ALA A 25 -21.86 -45.86 -18.34
N LEU A 26 -23.10 -45.48 -18.67
CA LEU A 26 -23.50 -44.09 -18.78
C LEU A 26 -23.68 -43.54 -17.36
N THR A 27 -22.61 -43.02 -16.76
CA THR A 27 -22.73 -42.14 -15.60
C THR A 27 -23.35 -40.83 -16.08
N LEU A 28 -24.67 -40.74 -15.98
CA LEU A 28 -25.41 -39.47 -15.98
C LEU A 28 -24.91 -38.66 -14.78
N LEU A 29 -23.85 -37.88 -14.99
CA LEU A 29 -23.54 -36.73 -14.15
C LEU A 29 -24.68 -35.74 -14.38
N PHE A 30 -25.68 -35.78 -13.51
CA PHE A 30 -26.59 -34.65 -13.35
C PHE A 30 -25.74 -33.47 -12.88
N SER A 31 -25.29 -32.65 -13.82
CA SER A 31 -24.82 -31.31 -13.53
C SER A 31 -26.04 -30.53 -13.03
N PHE A 32 -26.28 -30.56 -11.71
CA PHE A 32 -27.12 -29.56 -11.09
C PHE A 32 -26.43 -28.22 -11.33
N SER A 33 -26.97 -27.41 -12.22
CA SER A 33 -26.67 -25.99 -12.26
C SER A 33 -27.18 -25.40 -10.94
N LEU A 34 -26.31 -25.39 -9.92
CA LEU A 34 -26.50 -24.54 -8.76
C LEU A 34 -26.54 -23.11 -9.30
N HIS A 35 -27.74 -22.57 -9.39
CA HIS A 35 -27.95 -21.18 -9.78
C HIS A 35 -27.50 -20.30 -8.61
N ALA A 36 -26.77 -19.23 -8.93
CA ALA A 36 -26.48 -18.15 -8.00
C ALA A 36 -27.76 -17.73 -7.26
N GLN A 37 -27.71 -17.69 -5.93
CA GLN A 37 -28.82 -17.28 -5.09
C GLN A 37 -28.53 -15.96 -4.39
N SER A 38 -29.58 -15.21 -4.07
CA SER A 38 -29.48 -14.04 -3.21
C SER A 38 -29.99 -14.41 -1.82
N LEU A 39 -29.12 -14.27 -0.82
CA LEU A 39 -29.40 -14.45 0.59
C LEU A 39 -29.60 -13.09 1.24
N TYR A 40 -30.76 -12.85 1.84
CA TYR A 40 -31.14 -11.56 2.41
C TYR A 40 -30.98 -11.57 3.93
N ILE A 41 -30.23 -10.60 4.44
CA ILE A 41 -29.93 -10.42 5.86
C ILE A 41 -30.58 -9.12 6.35
N ASP A 42 -31.33 -9.21 7.44
CA ASP A 42 -31.94 -8.09 8.15
C ASP A 42 -31.91 -8.36 9.65
N CYS A 43 -30.86 -7.88 10.32
CA CYS A 43 -30.71 -8.06 11.78
C CYS A 43 -31.72 -7.27 12.62
N SER A 44 -32.58 -6.45 12.00
CA SER A 44 -33.73 -5.82 12.66
C SER A 44 -35.00 -6.69 12.60
N ALA A 45 -35.02 -7.75 11.78
CA ALA A 45 -36.15 -8.65 11.69
C ALA A 45 -36.38 -9.39 13.03
N THR A 46 -37.65 -9.58 13.39
CA THR A 46 -38.03 -10.15 14.70
C THR A 46 -37.84 -11.65 14.79
N VAL A 47 -37.71 -12.35 13.66
CA VAL A 47 -37.57 -13.80 13.57
C VAL A 47 -36.44 -14.11 12.60
N ASP A 48 -35.63 -15.12 12.93
CA ASP A 48 -34.58 -15.60 12.06
C ASP A 48 -35.18 -16.43 10.93
N GLY A 49 -34.97 -15.99 9.69
CA GLY A 49 -35.63 -16.52 8.51
C GLY A 49 -34.83 -17.56 7.73
N ASP A 50 -35.30 -17.85 6.52
CA ASP A 50 -34.66 -18.76 5.57
C ASP A 50 -33.74 -18.04 4.58
N GLY A 51 -33.59 -16.72 4.72
CA GLY A 51 -32.74 -15.90 3.88
C GLY A 51 -33.38 -15.48 2.56
N THR A 52 -34.68 -15.72 2.37
CA THR A 52 -35.45 -15.08 1.30
C THR A 52 -35.74 -13.61 1.63
N ALA A 53 -36.00 -12.78 0.62
CA ALA A 53 -36.32 -11.35 0.84
C ALA A 53 -37.55 -11.14 1.75
N SER A 54 -38.52 -12.07 1.74
CA SER A 54 -39.70 -12.03 2.62
C SER A 54 -39.45 -12.55 4.03
N ASN A 55 -38.40 -13.35 4.22
CA ASN A 55 -38.07 -14.01 5.49
C ASN A 55 -36.54 -14.00 5.66
N PRO A 56 -35.93 -12.82 5.86
CA PRO A 56 -34.48 -12.67 5.90
C PRO A 56 -33.88 -13.33 7.14
N ILE A 57 -32.61 -13.74 7.03
CA ILE A 57 -31.82 -14.14 8.20
C ILE A 57 -31.59 -12.90 9.07
N ASN A 58 -31.71 -13.03 10.39
CA ASN A 58 -31.58 -11.92 11.32
C ASN A 58 -30.36 -12.03 12.25
N SER A 59 -29.58 -13.10 12.14
CA SER A 59 -28.40 -13.31 12.98
C SER A 59 -27.17 -13.72 12.17
N ILE A 60 -26.01 -13.16 12.55
CA ILE A 60 -24.71 -13.50 11.95
C ILE A 60 -24.35 -14.97 12.16
N SER A 61 -24.77 -15.56 13.30
CA SER A 61 -24.54 -16.99 13.56
C SER A 61 -25.25 -17.88 12.54
N THR A 62 -26.49 -17.57 12.17
CA THR A 62 -27.21 -18.32 11.14
C THR A 62 -26.61 -18.09 9.76
N LEU A 63 -26.22 -16.85 9.42
CA LEU A 63 -25.50 -16.54 8.18
C LEU A 63 -24.20 -17.37 8.06
N ASN A 64 -23.36 -17.38 9.08
CA ASN A 64 -22.07 -18.09 9.03
C ASN A 64 -22.22 -19.61 8.93
N ASN A 65 -23.37 -20.17 9.31
CA ASN A 65 -23.68 -21.59 9.14
C ASN A 65 -24.41 -21.90 7.81
N HIS A 66 -24.74 -20.87 7.01
CA HIS A 66 -25.39 -21.06 5.73
C HIS A 66 -24.37 -21.57 4.70
N GLN A 67 -24.74 -22.62 3.96
CA GLN A 67 -23.92 -23.10 2.86
C GLN A 67 -24.03 -22.15 1.67
N LEU A 68 -22.91 -21.57 1.26
CA LEU A 68 -22.81 -20.72 0.08
C LEU A 68 -22.15 -21.46 -1.08
N HIS A 69 -22.36 -20.95 -2.29
CA HIS A 69 -21.81 -21.46 -3.54
C HIS A 69 -21.25 -20.32 -4.40
N PRO A 70 -20.35 -20.62 -5.37
CA PRO A 70 -19.89 -19.62 -6.32
C PRO A 70 -21.06 -18.91 -7.02
N GLY A 71 -20.99 -17.58 -7.08
CA GLY A 71 -22.02 -16.72 -7.66
C GLY A 71 -23.07 -16.21 -6.68
N ASP A 72 -23.12 -16.73 -5.45
CA ASP A 72 -24.10 -16.29 -4.45
C ASP A 72 -23.87 -14.83 -4.04
N SER A 73 -24.97 -14.13 -3.75
CA SER A 73 -24.97 -12.76 -3.23
C SER A 73 -25.59 -12.73 -1.84
N ILE A 74 -24.88 -12.17 -0.87
CA ILE A 74 -25.29 -12.01 0.52
C ILE A 74 -25.57 -10.52 0.71
N LEU A 75 -26.84 -10.19 0.90
CA LEU A 75 -27.33 -8.83 0.86
C LEU A 75 -27.78 -8.40 2.25
N PHE A 76 -27.11 -7.42 2.86
CA PHE A 76 -27.47 -6.85 4.16
C PHE A 76 -28.39 -5.64 4.01
N ARG A 77 -29.46 -5.58 4.80
CA ARG A 77 -30.45 -4.51 4.67
C ARG A 77 -29.89 -3.18 5.15
N ARG A 78 -29.99 -2.16 4.31
CA ARG A 78 -29.60 -0.78 4.63
C ARG A 78 -30.26 -0.28 5.91
N GLY A 79 -29.47 0.44 6.71
CA GLY A 79 -29.90 1.01 8.00
C GLY A 79 -30.05 -0.01 9.15
N THR A 80 -29.63 -1.25 8.97
CA THR A 80 -29.63 -2.26 10.04
C THR A 80 -28.25 -2.39 10.68
N THR A 81 -28.24 -2.86 11.94
CA THR A 81 -27.00 -3.17 12.66
C THR A 81 -27.00 -4.65 13.01
N CYS A 82 -25.98 -5.36 12.53
CA CYS A 82 -25.71 -6.75 12.82
C CYS A 82 -24.55 -6.86 13.81
N ASN A 83 -24.72 -7.66 14.86
CA ASN A 83 -23.69 -7.88 15.88
C ASN A 83 -23.03 -9.24 15.68
N GLY A 84 -21.70 -9.26 15.61
CA GLY A 84 -20.88 -10.46 15.42
C GLY A 84 -19.82 -10.27 14.34
N GLU A 85 -19.11 -11.35 14.05
CA GLU A 85 -18.13 -11.43 12.97
C GLU A 85 -18.73 -12.19 11.78
N VAL A 86 -18.81 -11.55 10.62
CA VAL A 86 -19.18 -12.24 9.37
C VAL A 86 -17.98 -12.99 8.84
N VAL A 87 -18.13 -14.29 8.59
CA VAL A 87 -17.03 -15.14 8.09
C VAL A 87 -17.31 -15.56 6.65
N ALA A 88 -16.52 -15.04 5.72
CA ALA A 88 -16.52 -15.46 4.33
C ALA A 88 -15.47 -16.56 4.11
N ALA A 89 -15.94 -17.81 4.04
CA ALA A 89 -15.12 -19.01 3.86
C ALA A 89 -15.45 -19.78 2.56
N THR A 90 -16.23 -19.18 1.66
CA THR A 90 -16.60 -19.79 0.36
C THR A 90 -15.99 -18.97 -0.78
N SER A 91 -15.22 -19.63 -1.64
CA SER A 91 -14.69 -19.03 -2.85
C SER A 91 -15.73 -18.96 -3.97
N GLY A 92 -15.67 -17.91 -4.77
CA GLY A 92 -16.34 -17.84 -6.06
C GLY A 92 -15.47 -18.37 -7.20
N SER A 93 -15.76 -17.89 -8.40
CA SER A 93 -14.90 -18.00 -9.58
C SER A 93 -14.86 -16.67 -10.32
N GLU A 94 -13.91 -16.51 -11.26
CA GLU A 94 -13.80 -15.30 -12.09
C GLU A 94 -15.12 -14.83 -12.71
N ASN A 95 -15.95 -15.79 -13.17
CA ASN A 95 -17.22 -15.50 -13.83
C ASN A 95 -18.44 -15.59 -12.88
N ALA A 96 -18.22 -15.97 -11.62
CA ALA A 96 -19.26 -16.11 -10.62
C ALA A 96 -18.67 -15.86 -9.22
N PRO A 97 -18.30 -14.60 -8.90
CA PRO A 97 -17.78 -14.26 -7.59
C PRO A 97 -18.86 -14.40 -6.52
N VAL A 98 -18.47 -14.64 -5.27
CA VAL A 98 -19.38 -14.47 -4.13
C VAL A 98 -19.38 -13.00 -3.74
N ILE A 99 -20.56 -12.41 -3.57
CA ILE A 99 -20.72 -10.97 -3.33
C ILE A 99 -21.37 -10.74 -1.97
N TYR A 100 -20.75 -9.93 -1.12
CA TYR A 100 -21.34 -9.39 0.10
C TYR A 100 -21.63 -7.90 -0.16
N ASP A 101 -22.91 -7.52 -0.14
CA ASP A 101 -23.39 -6.19 -0.52
C ASP A 101 -24.58 -5.76 0.34
N ALA A 102 -25.14 -4.58 0.06
CA ALA A 102 -26.32 -4.03 0.67
C ALA A 102 -27.57 -4.21 -0.21
N TRP A 103 -28.75 -4.24 0.41
CA TRP A 103 -30.06 -4.11 -0.27
C TRP A 103 -31.02 -3.21 0.50
N GLY A 104 -32.14 -2.89 -0.15
CA GLY A 104 -33.17 -2.02 0.40
C GLY A 104 -32.92 -0.54 0.12
N GLU A 105 -33.85 0.29 0.57
CA GLU A 105 -33.87 1.72 0.32
C GLU A 105 -33.07 2.52 1.36
N GLY A 106 -32.71 3.76 1.00
CA GLY A 106 -32.02 4.70 1.90
C GLY A 106 -30.50 4.77 1.68
N THR A 107 -29.85 5.72 2.35
CA THR A 107 -28.40 5.97 2.19
C THR A 107 -27.53 5.37 3.28
N ALA A 108 -28.11 5.01 4.44
CA ALA A 108 -27.37 4.40 5.54
C ALA A 108 -26.89 3.00 5.14
N LEU A 109 -25.59 2.74 5.27
CA LEU A 109 -25.03 1.41 5.02
C LEU A 109 -25.53 0.42 6.09
N PRO A 110 -25.66 -0.88 5.78
CA PRO A 110 -25.75 -1.91 6.80
C PRO A 110 -24.46 -1.93 7.64
N ARG A 111 -24.60 -1.92 8.96
CA ARG A 111 -23.48 -1.92 9.89
C ARG A 111 -23.23 -3.31 10.47
N ILE A 112 -21.98 -3.75 10.46
CA ILE A 112 -21.51 -4.93 11.17
C ILE A 112 -20.61 -4.47 12.31
N GLU A 113 -21.04 -4.78 13.53
CA GLU A 113 -20.26 -4.54 14.74
C GLU A 113 -19.65 -5.85 15.22
N ALA A 114 -18.32 -5.90 15.33
CA ALA A 114 -17.60 -7.10 15.77
C ALA A 114 -18.10 -7.62 17.14
N ASN A 115 -18.70 -6.77 17.98
CA ASN A 115 -19.31 -7.13 19.26
C ASN A 115 -18.36 -7.98 20.15
N GLY A 116 -17.10 -7.55 20.23
CA GLY A 116 -16.05 -8.20 21.02
C GLY A 116 -15.20 -9.23 20.25
N ASN A 117 -15.61 -9.65 19.05
CA ASN A 117 -14.78 -10.46 18.15
C ASN A 117 -13.58 -9.65 17.61
N GLU A 118 -12.57 -10.35 17.09
CA GLU A 118 -11.37 -9.71 16.56
C GLU A 118 -11.65 -8.95 15.26
N ALA A 119 -12.55 -9.42 14.40
CA ALA A 119 -12.96 -8.69 13.21
C ALA A 119 -14.48 -8.46 13.15
N ALA A 120 -14.91 -7.40 12.45
CA ALA A 120 -16.30 -7.29 12.02
C ALA A 120 -16.56 -8.20 10.81
N PHE A 121 -15.60 -8.29 9.89
CA PHE A 121 -15.67 -9.16 8.71
C PHE A 121 -14.34 -9.91 8.54
N HIS A 122 -14.41 -11.22 8.36
CA HIS A 122 -13.26 -12.09 8.17
C HIS A 122 -13.40 -12.91 6.88
N MET A 123 -12.48 -12.72 5.95
CA MET A 123 -12.33 -13.55 4.75
C MET A 123 -11.21 -14.56 5.01
N THR A 124 -11.52 -15.85 4.99
CA THR A 124 -10.54 -16.90 5.29
C THR A 124 -10.44 -17.92 4.17
N ASP A 125 -9.25 -18.05 3.59
CA ASP A 125 -8.92 -19.02 2.54
C ASP A 125 -9.87 -18.96 1.33
N VAL A 126 -10.21 -17.75 0.89
CA VAL A 126 -11.14 -17.50 -0.24
C VAL A 126 -10.50 -16.86 -1.46
N SER A 127 -11.09 -17.10 -2.63
CA SER A 127 -10.83 -16.39 -3.89
C SER A 127 -12.15 -15.94 -4.51
N TRP A 128 -12.11 -14.92 -5.37
CA TRP A 128 -13.24 -14.40 -6.14
C TRP A 128 -14.40 -13.96 -5.23
N VAL A 129 -14.08 -13.09 -4.27
CA VAL A 129 -15.04 -12.54 -3.31
C VAL A 129 -15.00 -11.02 -3.40
N THR A 130 -16.17 -10.40 -3.48
CA THR A 130 -16.33 -8.95 -3.38
C THR A 130 -17.06 -8.60 -2.09
N VAL A 131 -16.52 -7.69 -1.30
CA VAL A 131 -17.17 -7.11 -0.12
C VAL A 131 -17.36 -5.62 -0.38
N GLN A 132 -18.60 -5.15 -0.33
CA GLN A 132 -18.91 -3.77 -0.68
C GLN A 132 -20.11 -3.17 0.02
N ASN A 133 -20.15 -1.83 0.10
CA ASN A 133 -21.28 -1.06 0.63
C ASN A 133 -21.66 -1.44 2.08
N LEU A 134 -20.68 -1.78 2.91
CA LEU A 134 -20.88 -2.13 4.32
C LEU A 134 -20.18 -1.11 5.23
N GLU A 135 -20.76 -0.90 6.41
CA GLU A 135 -20.11 -0.21 7.52
C GLU A 135 -19.55 -1.24 8.52
N LEU A 136 -18.26 -1.15 8.85
CA LEU A 136 -17.56 -2.13 9.68
C LEU A 136 -16.95 -1.44 10.91
N SER A 137 -17.16 -2.02 12.10
CA SER A 137 -16.55 -1.50 13.32
C SER A 137 -16.16 -2.59 14.32
N ALA A 138 -15.04 -2.38 15.01
CA ALA A 138 -14.48 -3.35 15.95
C ALA A 138 -13.90 -2.65 17.18
N SER A 139 -14.78 -2.21 18.06
CA SER A 139 -14.42 -1.55 19.32
C SER A 139 -13.57 -2.45 20.23
N GLY A 140 -12.72 -1.82 21.01
CA GLY A 140 -11.74 -2.46 21.88
C GLY A 140 -11.10 -1.46 22.85
N ASP A 141 -10.29 -1.96 23.77
CA ASP A 141 -9.58 -1.17 24.78
C ASP A 141 -8.12 -0.88 24.41
N GLY A 142 -7.73 -1.23 23.18
CA GLY A 142 -6.37 -1.12 22.70
C GLY A 142 -5.41 -2.21 23.20
N LYS A 143 -5.88 -3.33 23.77
CA LYS A 143 -4.97 -4.38 24.30
C LYS A 143 -5.05 -5.73 23.60
N SER A 144 -6.03 -5.90 22.73
CA SER A 144 -6.23 -7.10 21.91
C SER A 144 -6.38 -6.71 20.44
N PRO A 145 -6.04 -7.60 19.50
CA PRO A 145 -6.22 -7.33 18.10
C PRO A 145 -7.66 -6.96 17.75
N ARG A 146 -7.83 -5.92 16.93
CA ARG A 146 -9.11 -5.57 16.30
C ARG A 146 -8.91 -5.21 14.84
N ARG A 147 -9.85 -5.65 14.01
CA ARG A 147 -9.86 -5.47 12.57
C ARG A 147 -11.24 -5.05 12.08
N GLY A 148 -11.32 -4.08 11.17
CA GLY A 148 -12.57 -3.84 10.46
C GLY A 148 -12.85 -5.01 9.53
N LEU A 149 -11.92 -5.22 8.60
CA LEU A 149 -11.90 -6.32 7.65
C LEU A 149 -10.56 -7.07 7.76
N TRP A 150 -10.63 -8.36 8.05
CA TRP A 150 -9.49 -9.26 8.08
C TRP A 150 -9.55 -10.20 6.88
N VAL A 151 -8.49 -10.24 6.09
CA VAL A 151 -8.32 -11.23 5.02
C VAL A 151 -7.15 -12.12 5.39
N SER A 152 -7.38 -13.42 5.55
CA SER A 152 -6.32 -14.37 5.89
C SER A 152 -6.34 -15.58 5.00
N ALA A 153 -5.16 -16.11 4.72
CA ALA A 153 -4.99 -17.40 4.08
C ALA A 153 -3.84 -18.16 4.76
N THR A 154 -3.98 -19.46 4.96
CA THR A 154 -2.97 -20.27 5.67
C THR A 154 -2.67 -21.56 4.94
N ASP A 155 -1.43 -21.71 4.47
CA ASP A 155 -0.95 -22.93 3.83
C ASP A 155 -1.87 -23.46 2.70
N SER A 156 -2.39 -22.53 1.89
CA SER A 156 -3.54 -22.75 1.01
C SER A 156 -3.27 -22.45 -0.47
N GLY A 157 -2.09 -21.92 -0.81
CA GLY A 157 -1.73 -21.59 -2.19
C GLY A 157 -2.09 -20.15 -2.58
N GLU A 158 -2.36 -19.96 -3.86
CA GLU A 158 -2.72 -18.67 -4.42
C GLU A 158 -4.19 -18.30 -4.15
N HIS A 159 -4.42 -17.05 -3.75
CA HIS A 159 -5.74 -16.46 -3.61
C HIS A 159 -5.91 -15.25 -4.55
N GLN A 160 -6.99 -15.22 -5.33
CA GLN A 160 -7.18 -14.23 -6.40
C GLN A 160 -8.56 -13.58 -6.37
N GLY A 161 -8.69 -12.43 -7.03
CA GLY A 161 -9.99 -11.82 -7.34
C GLY A 161 -10.74 -11.31 -6.13
N LEU A 162 -10.01 -10.84 -5.12
CA LEU A 162 -10.59 -10.23 -3.92
C LEU A 162 -10.77 -8.73 -4.15
N ARG A 163 -11.99 -8.23 -3.92
CA ARG A 163 -12.33 -6.80 -4.05
C ARG A 163 -12.94 -6.28 -2.76
N LEU A 164 -12.32 -5.26 -2.17
CA LEU A 164 -12.71 -4.65 -0.91
C LEU A 164 -13.01 -3.18 -1.19
N GLN A 165 -14.29 -2.85 -1.41
CA GLN A 165 -14.63 -1.56 -2.02
C GLN A 165 -15.86 -0.87 -1.44
N HIS A 166 -15.90 0.46 -1.46
CA HIS A 166 -17.04 1.24 -0.94
C HIS A 166 -17.41 0.88 0.51
N LEU A 167 -16.40 0.57 1.34
CA LEU A 167 -16.58 0.28 2.76
C LEU A 167 -16.44 1.56 3.59
N ASN A 168 -17.24 1.66 4.65
CA ASN A 168 -17.03 2.64 5.72
C ASN A 168 -16.49 1.91 6.96
N ILE A 169 -15.19 1.97 7.21
CA ILE A 169 -14.54 1.24 8.31
C ILE A 169 -14.16 2.24 9.39
N HIS A 170 -14.71 2.06 10.59
CA HIS A 170 -14.43 2.99 11.68
C HIS A 170 -14.53 2.40 13.08
N ASP A 171 -13.97 3.13 14.05
CA ASP A 171 -13.96 2.75 15.46
C ASP A 171 -13.41 1.34 15.68
N VAL A 172 -12.35 1.02 14.95
CA VAL A 172 -11.56 -0.19 15.14
C VAL A 172 -10.49 0.13 16.16
N ARG A 173 -10.63 -0.35 17.40
CA ARG A 173 -9.74 0.00 18.53
C ARG A 173 -8.89 -1.19 18.93
N GLY A 174 -7.96 -1.55 18.04
CA GLY A 174 -7.05 -2.68 18.20
C GLY A 174 -5.82 -2.37 19.01
N GLU A 175 -5.00 -3.39 19.22
CA GLU A 175 -3.84 -3.28 20.09
C GLU A 175 -2.75 -2.36 19.54
N MET A 176 -2.11 -1.60 20.43
CA MET A 176 -1.04 -0.69 20.08
C MET A 176 -0.02 -0.56 21.22
N PRO A 177 1.19 -0.06 20.94
CA PRO A 177 2.22 0.15 21.96
C PRO A 177 1.73 1.05 23.10
N ALA A 178 1.13 2.21 22.80
CA ALA A 178 0.73 3.20 23.80
C ALA A 178 -0.21 2.67 24.90
N THR A 179 -1.05 1.68 24.60
CA THR A 179 -2.04 1.10 25.52
C THR A 179 -1.56 -0.20 26.17
N LYS A 180 -0.62 -0.92 25.54
CA LYS A 180 -0.15 -2.25 26.00
C LYS A 180 1.26 -2.21 26.58
N ASN A 181 2.24 -1.69 25.85
CA ASN A 181 3.60 -1.45 26.32
C ASN A 181 4.33 -0.41 25.42
N PRO A 182 4.48 0.85 25.86
CA PRO A 182 5.07 1.92 25.04
C PRO A 182 6.52 1.69 24.62
N SER A 183 7.26 0.78 25.27
CA SER A 183 8.64 0.46 24.89
C SER A 183 8.75 -0.54 23.75
N ASP A 184 7.65 -1.13 23.32
CA ASP A 184 7.60 -2.18 22.30
C ASP A 184 6.80 -1.70 21.09
N SER A 185 7.51 -1.15 20.11
CA SER A 185 6.92 -0.63 18.86
C SER A 185 6.35 -1.72 17.95
N SER A 186 6.57 -3.02 18.25
CA SER A 186 6.05 -4.13 17.45
C SER A 186 4.59 -4.49 17.76
N ILE A 187 4.03 -4.01 18.87
CA ILE A 187 2.68 -4.39 19.31
C ILE A 187 1.63 -3.95 18.28
N GLY A 188 0.81 -4.88 17.80
CA GLY A 188 -0.20 -4.60 16.78
C GLY A 188 0.34 -4.44 15.36
N LYS A 189 1.63 -4.76 15.14
CA LYS A 189 2.30 -4.91 13.84
C LYS A 189 2.61 -6.38 13.55
N TYR A 190 3.09 -6.65 12.33
CA TYR A 190 3.52 -7.98 11.88
C TYR A 190 2.36 -8.99 11.84
N ALA A 191 2.63 -10.27 12.13
CA ALA A 191 1.58 -11.27 12.21
C ALA A 191 0.58 -10.91 13.32
N HIS A 192 -0.71 -11.09 13.04
CA HIS A 192 -1.81 -10.70 13.89
C HIS A 192 -1.86 -9.18 14.15
N ALA A 193 -1.51 -8.34 13.16
CA ALA A 193 -1.63 -6.88 13.25
C ALA A 193 -3.07 -6.41 13.49
N SER A 194 -3.23 -5.23 14.11
CA SER A 194 -4.53 -4.54 14.25
C SER A 194 -4.70 -3.48 13.18
N GLY A 195 -5.89 -3.28 12.65
CA GLY A 195 -6.10 -2.20 11.68
C GLY A 195 -7.45 -2.16 10.99
N GLY A 196 -7.64 -1.21 10.07
CA GLY A 196 -8.88 -1.06 9.33
C GLY A 196 -9.09 -2.25 8.40
N ILE A 197 -8.15 -2.42 7.46
CA ILE A 197 -8.05 -3.58 6.57
C ILE A 197 -6.69 -4.24 6.80
N VAL A 198 -6.71 -5.52 7.18
CA VAL A 198 -5.51 -6.30 7.43
C VAL A 198 -5.53 -7.55 6.56
N VAL A 199 -4.48 -7.77 5.77
CA VAL A 199 -4.34 -8.90 4.84
C VAL A 199 -3.12 -9.73 5.21
N GLU A 200 -3.32 -11.02 5.51
CA GLU A 200 -2.27 -11.89 6.03
C GLU A 200 -2.15 -13.21 5.29
N ALA A 201 -0.95 -13.51 4.79
CA ALA A 201 -0.59 -14.87 4.40
C ALA A 201 0.21 -15.53 5.51
N LEU A 202 -0.39 -16.56 6.09
CA LEU A 202 0.10 -17.28 7.25
C LEU A 202 0.60 -18.68 6.84
N GLY A 203 1.00 -19.46 7.83
CA GLY A 203 1.55 -20.80 7.62
C GLY A 203 3.03 -20.81 7.27
N ASN A 204 3.55 -22.01 6.99
CA ASN A 204 4.95 -22.24 6.62
C ASN A 204 5.18 -23.52 5.78
N THR A 205 4.13 -24.21 5.37
CA THR A 205 4.21 -25.50 4.68
C THR A 205 3.84 -25.41 3.20
N THR A 206 2.84 -24.60 2.84
CA THR A 206 2.39 -24.41 1.45
C THR A 206 2.43 -22.93 1.09
N PRO A 207 3.26 -22.50 0.10
CA PRO A 207 3.37 -21.10 -0.28
C PRO A 207 2.00 -20.45 -0.47
N THR A 208 1.74 -19.38 0.28
CA THR A 208 0.43 -18.72 0.33
C THR A 208 0.58 -17.24 0.01
N TRP A 209 -0.21 -16.73 -0.93
CA TRP A 209 -0.16 -15.32 -1.33
C TRP A 209 -1.48 -14.86 -1.97
N PHE A 210 -1.67 -13.55 -1.99
CA PHE A 210 -2.75 -12.89 -2.72
C PHE A 210 -2.23 -12.30 -4.03
N SER A 211 -2.98 -12.50 -5.11
CA SER A 211 -2.71 -11.96 -6.44
C SER A 211 -3.90 -11.17 -6.95
N GLY A 212 -3.67 -9.95 -7.42
CA GLY A 212 -4.74 -9.11 -7.97
C GLY A 212 -5.75 -8.65 -6.91
N LEU A 213 -5.27 -8.35 -5.70
CA LEU A 213 -6.09 -7.77 -4.64
C LEU A 213 -6.44 -6.32 -4.98
N ASP A 214 -7.73 -5.95 -4.92
CA ASP A 214 -8.18 -4.57 -5.11
C ASP A 214 -8.82 -4.03 -3.82
N ILE A 215 -8.23 -2.97 -3.28
CA ILE A 215 -8.70 -2.24 -2.10
C ILE A 215 -8.99 -0.81 -2.53
N SER A 216 -10.25 -0.52 -2.85
CA SER A 216 -10.63 0.67 -3.60
C SER A 216 -11.80 1.43 -2.98
N ASP A 217 -11.82 2.76 -3.12
CA ASP A 217 -13.00 3.58 -2.80
C ASP A 217 -13.54 3.43 -1.36
N ASN A 218 -12.66 3.17 -0.38
CA ASN A 218 -13.07 3.01 1.02
C ASN A 218 -12.90 4.32 1.82
N ILE A 219 -13.75 4.50 2.82
CA ILE A 219 -13.60 5.51 3.87
C ILE A 219 -13.18 4.77 5.14
N ILE A 220 -11.99 5.09 5.66
CA ILE A 220 -11.38 4.40 6.80
C ILE A 220 -10.98 5.45 7.83
N HIS A 221 -11.60 5.43 9.01
CA HIS A 221 -11.28 6.44 10.02
C HIS A 221 -11.37 5.97 11.46
N ALA A 222 -10.62 6.62 12.36
CA ALA A 222 -10.66 6.29 13.78
C ALA A 222 -10.22 4.83 14.03
N ILE A 223 -9.04 4.50 13.52
CA ILE A 223 -8.50 3.13 13.46
C ILE A 223 -7.25 2.99 14.33
N ASP A 224 -7.13 1.86 14.99
CA ASP A 224 -5.97 1.41 15.74
C ASP A 224 -5.66 -0.06 15.40
N ARG A 225 -4.46 -0.43 14.97
CA ARG A 225 -3.26 0.38 14.79
C ARG A 225 -3.13 0.92 13.36
N GLU A 226 -3.17 0.04 12.36
CA GLU A 226 -2.84 0.37 10.97
C GLU A 226 -4.09 0.73 10.14
N GLY A 227 -3.96 1.58 9.12
CA GLY A 227 -5.06 1.85 8.20
C GLY A 227 -5.34 0.67 7.26
N ILE A 228 -4.45 0.47 6.28
CA ILE A 228 -4.44 -0.69 5.38
C ILE A 228 -3.07 -1.35 5.49
N TYR A 229 -3.01 -2.60 5.92
CA TYR A 229 -1.77 -3.28 6.21
C TYR A 229 -1.75 -4.69 5.64
N THR A 230 -0.60 -5.09 5.10
CA THR A 230 -0.41 -6.47 4.66
C THR A 230 0.77 -7.12 5.39
N TRP A 231 0.68 -8.42 5.65
CA TRP A 231 1.77 -9.20 6.25
C TRP A 231 1.87 -10.58 5.62
N SER A 232 3.08 -11.12 5.54
CA SER A 232 3.30 -12.47 5.05
C SER A 232 4.35 -13.20 5.89
N ASN A 233 4.04 -14.42 6.31
CA ASN A 233 5.03 -15.35 6.84
C ASN A 233 6.00 -15.84 5.76
N TRP A 234 5.66 -15.66 4.48
CA TRP A 234 6.45 -16.00 3.31
C TRP A 234 7.34 -14.85 2.89
N CYS A 235 8.27 -14.46 3.77
CA CYS A 235 9.04 -13.22 3.62
C CYS A 235 10.57 -13.43 3.49
N GLN A 236 11.09 -14.62 3.77
CA GLN A 236 12.53 -14.87 3.84
C GLN A 236 13.19 -14.91 2.46
N ARG A 237 14.04 -13.91 2.17
CA ARG A 237 14.89 -13.81 0.98
C ARG A 237 16.28 -13.29 1.35
N PRO A 238 17.33 -13.52 0.52
CA PRO A 238 18.69 -13.07 0.83
C PRO A 238 18.83 -11.57 1.17
N GLU A 239 17.94 -10.74 0.66
CA GLU A 239 17.91 -9.29 0.87
C GLU A 239 17.24 -8.87 2.19
N LEU A 240 16.54 -9.80 2.86
CA LEU A 240 15.77 -9.53 4.06
C LEU A 240 16.68 -9.15 5.24
N VAL A 241 16.33 -8.08 5.95
CA VAL A 241 17.02 -7.68 7.17
C VAL A 241 16.99 -8.79 8.25
N GLU A 242 18.09 -8.96 8.97
CA GLU A 242 18.30 -10.11 9.87
C GLU A 242 17.19 -10.27 10.93
N PHE A 243 16.70 -9.19 11.55
CA PHE A 243 15.72 -9.32 12.62
C PHE A 243 14.35 -9.86 12.15
N TRP A 244 13.99 -9.67 10.87
CA TRP A 244 12.75 -10.21 10.30
C TRP A 244 12.77 -11.74 10.18
N TYR A 245 13.93 -12.39 10.16
CA TYR A 245 14.00 -13.87 10.19
C TYR A 245 13.42 -14.47 11.48
N SER A 246 13.27 -13.67 12.54
CA SER A 246 12.57 -14.07 13.76
C SER A 246 11.06 -13.83 13.72
N LEU A 247 10.57 -13.04 12.76
CA LEU A 247 9.18 -12.61 12.63
C LEU A 247 8.42 -13.38 11.56
N CYS A 248 9.10 -13.84 10.51
CA CYS A 248 8.50 -14.65 9.44
C CYS A 248 9.29 -15.95 9.24
N THR A 249 8.66 -16.96 8.64
CA THR A 249 9.13 -18.35 8.77
C THR A 249 9.44 -19.04 7.45
N ALA A 250 8.99 -18.51 6.32
CA ALA A 250 9.03 -19.22 5.05
C ALA A 250 9.66 -18.39 3.93
N LYS A 251 10.11 -19.10 2.88
CA LYS A 251 10.75 -18.52 1.69
C LYS A 251 9.83 -17.46 1.06
N TRP A 252 10.42 -16.35 0.62
CA TRP A 252 9.73 -15.22 0.02
C TRP A 252 8.80 -15.65 -1.13
N GLN A 253 7.51 -15.44 -0.90
CA GLN A 253 6.41 -15.61 -1.86
C GLN A 253 5.53 -14.36 -1.69
N PRO A 254 5.75 -13.32 -2.51
CA PRO A 254 5.14 -12.03 -2.30
C PRO A 254 3.67 -12.00 -2.75
N PHE A 255 2.92 -11.06 -2.19
CA PHE A 255 1.69 -10.59 -2.84
C PHE A 255 2.04 -9.93 -4.17
N ASN A 256 1.20 -10.06 -5.17
CA ASN A 256 1.48 -9.47 -6.47
C ASN A 256 0.25 -8.79 -7.07
N ASN A 257 0.50 -7.77 -7.92
CA ASN A 257 -0.54 -7.04 -8.62
C ASN A 257 -1.61 -6.47 -7.67
N THR A 258 -1.21 -6.06 -6.46
CA THR A 258 -2.12 -5.42 -5.51
C THR A 258 -2.38 -3.98 -5.94
N HIS A 259 -3.63 -3.55 -5.89
CA HIS A 259 -4.06 -2.21 -6.18
C HIS A 259 -4.76 -1.62 -4.96
N ILE A 260 -4.19 -0.56 -4.40
CA ILE A 260 -4.77 0.17 -3.26
C ILE A 260 -5.05 1.58 -3.75
N SER A 261 -6.32 1.91 -4.00
CA SER A 261 -6.65 3.18 -4.64
C SER A 261 -7.88 3.91 -4.13
N HIS A 262 -7.92 5.22 -4.31
CA HIS A 262 -9.11 6.03 -4.02
C HIS A 262 -9.64 5.88 -2.58
N ASN A 263 -8.79 5.46 -1.63
CA ASN A 263 -9.18 5.34 -0.24
C ASN A 263 -9.00 6.69 0.47
N MET A 264 -9.94 7.02 1.35
CA MET A 264 -9.87 8.17 2.26
C MET A 264 -9.61 7.68 3.68
N LEU A 265 -8.40 7.90 4.18
CA LEU A 265 -7.95 7.52 5.51
C LEU A 265 -7.82 8.74 6.41
N SER A 266 -8.33 8.66 7.64
CA SER A 266 -8.09 9.70 8.64
C SER A 266 -8.08 9.18 10.08
N ASP A 267 -7.45 9.92 10.98
CA ASP A 267 -7.39 9.53 12.40
C ASP A 267 -6.83 8.11 12.63
N ILE A 268 -5.71 7.79 11.98
CA ILE A 268 -5.07 6.47 12.03
C ILE A 268 -4.05 6.42 13.18
N GLY A 269 -4.13 5.38 14.01
CA GLY A 269 -3.36 5.25 15.24
C GLY A 269 -1.86 5.07 15.02
N GLY A 270 -1.48 4.29 14.01
CA GLY A 270 -0.12 3.96 13.58
C GLY A 270 0.11 4.33 12.11
N ASP A 271 0.49 3.37 11.28
CA ASP A 271 0.76 3.58 9.85
C ASP A 271 -0.51 3.73 9.02
N GLY A 272 -0.43 4.52 7.94
CA GLY A 272 -1.54 4.70 7.01
C GLY A 272 -1.76 3.51 6.09
N ILE A 273 -0.93 3.39 5.04
CA ILE A 273 -1.03 2.32 4.02
C ILE A 273 0.32 1.63 3.88
N ALA A 274 0.36 0.33 4.15
CA ALA A 274 1.61 -0.40 4.27
C ALA A 274 1.56 -1.80 3.62
N PRO A 275 1.66 -1.89 2.28
CA PRO A 275 1.80 -3.16 1.57
C PRO A 275 3.19 -3.76 1.77
N MET A 276 3.31 -4.71 2.69
CA MET A 276 4.55 -5.46 2.93
C MET A 276 4.66 -6.67 2.02
N THR A 277 5.90 -7.12 1.79
CA THR A 277 6.20 -8.37 1.07
C THR A 277 5.40 -8.50 -0.23
N SER A 278 5.45 -7.43 -1.04
CA SER A 278 4.65 -7.27 -2.25
C SER A 278 5.53 -7.06 -3.49
N THR A 279 5.01 -7.37 -4.67
CA THR A 279 5.64 -7.09 -5.97
C THR A 279 4.65 -6.50 -6.96
N ASP A 280 5.11 -5.65 -7.86
CA ASP A 280 4.36 -5.16 -9.02
C ASP A 280 2.98 -4.59 -8.64
N SER A 281 2.95 -3.80 -7.57
CA SER A 281 1.72 -3.27 -6.96
C SER A 281 1.66 -1.75 -7.04
N THR A 282 0.45 -1.19 -7.00
CA THR A 282 0.22 0.25 -7.12
C THR A 282 -0.59 0.76 -5.94
N VAL A 283 -0.15 1.86 -5.35
CA VAL A 283 -0.85 2.62 -4.32
C VAL A 283 -1.12 4.00 -4.90
N GLU A 284 -2.38 4.30 -5.25
CA GLU A 284 -2.68 5.52 -5.99
C GLU A 284 -3.97 6.24 -5.65
N TYR A 285 -4.00 7.56 -5.80
CA TYR A 285 -5.18 8.40 -5.54
C TYR A 285 -5.74 8.26 -4.12
N ASN A 286 -4.93 7.85 -3.14
CA ASN A 286 -5.34 7.77 -1.75
C ASN A 286 -5.14 9.11 -1.05
N VAL A 287 -6.04 9.43 -0.11
CA VAL A 287 -5.94 10.60 0.77
C VAL A 287 -5.73 10.10 2.19
N LEU A 288 -4.62 10.44 2.81
CA LEU A 288 -4.30 10.15 4.21
C LEU A 288 -4.17 11.47 4.98
N ASN A 289 -5.06 11.67 5.95
CA ASN A 289 -5.09 12.87 6.79
C ASN A 289 -5.12 12.50 8.28
N GLY A 290 -3.96 12.54 8.93
CA GLY A 290 -3.80 12.14 10.32
C GLY A 290 -3.40 10.67 10.44
N PHE A 291 -2.11 10.43 10.64
CA PHE A 291 -1.53 9.13 10.94
C PHE A 291 -0.58 9.23 12.12
N ASN A 292 -0.32 8.08 12.74
CA ASN A 292 0.41 7.95 14.00
C ASN A 292 -0.21 8.76 15.16
N MET A 293 -1.54 8.91 15.16
CA MET A 293 -2.25 9.78 16.10
C MET A 293 -2.19 9.30 17.57
N ARG A 294 -1.96 8.00 17.78
CA ARG A 294 -2.12 7.35 19.10
C ARG A 294 -1.05 6.34 19.46
N SER A 295 -0.32 5.78 18.48
CA SER A 295 0.62 4.67 18.71
C SER A 295 1.80 5.07 19.61
N GLY A 296 2.24 6.33 19.56
CA GLY A 296 3.36 6.83 20.37
C GLY A 296 4.71 6.20 20.02
N SER A 297 4.80 5.56 18.85
CA SER A 297 5.96 4.81 18.36
C SER A 297 6.30 5.24 16.92
N PRO A 298 7.40 4.73 16.32
CA PRO A 298 7.76 5.01 14.93
C PRO A 298 6.75 4.38 13.93
N ASN A 299 6.18 5.23 13.07
CA ASN A 299 5.22 4.90 12.00
C ASN A 299 5.29 5.98 10.89
N ALA A 300 4.95 5.62 9.66
CA ALA A 300 4.94 6.47 8.48
C ALA A 300 3.57 6.46 7.76
N GLY A 301 3.39 7.37 6.80
CA GLY A 301 2.11 7.54 6.11
C GLY A 301 1.82 6.39 5.14
N MET A 302 2.58 6.29 4.04
CA MET A 302 2.44 5.23 3.04
C MET A 302 3.80 4.67 2.65
N TRP A 303 3.98 3.34 2.78
CA TRP A 303 5.30 2.72 2.64
C TRP A 303 5.27 1.21 2.42
N SER A 304 6.41 0.62 2.08
CA SER A 304 6.55 -0.82 1.92
C SER A 304 7.93 -1.28 2.37
N ALA A 305 8.00 -2.46 2.99
CA ALA A 305 9.24 -3.18 3.27
C ALA A 305 9.25 -4.55 2.58
N ASN A 306 10.46 -5.06 2.32
CA ASN A 306 10.69 -6.38 1.69
C ASN A 306 9.94 -6.59 0.36
N SER A 307 9.85 -5.52 -0.43
CA SER A 307 8.96 -5.42 -1.60
C SER A 307 9.70 -4.93 -2.84
N ASP A 308 9.22 -5.33 -4.01
CA ASP A 308 9.82 -4.98 -5.30
C ASP A 308 8.82 -4.27 -6.22
N ASN A 309 9.27 -3.31 -7.01
CA ASN A 309 8.47 -2.67 -8.08
C ASN A 309 7.10 -2.12 -7.60
N ILE A 310 7.08 -1.39 -6.49
CA ILE A 310 5.86 -0.74 -5.98
C ILE A 310 5.82 0.71 -6.45
N VAL A 311 4.69 1.12 -7.02
CA VAL A 311 4.46 2.50 -7.46
C VAL A 311 3.48 3.18 -6.52
N TYR A 312 3.91 4.27 -5.90
CA TYR A 312 3.07 5.19 -5.15
C TYR A 312 2.85 6.43 -6.01
N GLN A 313 1.61 6.67 -6.45
CA GLN A 313 1.32 7.83 -7.31
C GLN A 313 0.02 8.55 -7.03
N TYR A 314 0.00 9.87 -7.24
CA TYR A 314 -1.20 10.69 -7.05
C TYR A 314 -1.82 10.60 -5.64
N ASN A 315 -1.03 10.23 -4.63
CA ASN A 315 -1.50 10.20 -3.24
C ASN A 315 -1.33 11.57 -2.59
N PHE A 316 -2.14 11.82 -1.56
CA PHE A 316 -2.02 12.97 -0.66
C PHE A 316 -1.82 12.48 0.78
N ALA A 317 -0.74 12.90 1.44
CA ALA A 317 -0.45 12.54 2.83
C ALA A 317 -0.20 13.78 3.70
N SER A 318 -0.93 13.89 4.81
CA SER A 318 -0.86 15.04 5.71
C SER A 318 -1.17 14.67 7.16
N GLY A 319 -0.80 15.57 8.08
CA GLY A 319 -1.16 15.44 9.49
C GLY A 319 -0.45 14.30 10.22
N GLY A 320 0.68 13.81 9.71
CA GLY A 320 1.51 12.84 10.40
C GLY A 320 2.03 13.37 11.73
N HIS A 321 1.85 12.61 12.80
CA HIS A 321 2.34 12.94 14.13
C HIS A 321 3.56 12.11 14.53
N THR A 322 4.36 12.66 15.44
CA THR A 322 5.68 12.22 15.92
C THR A 322 6.85 12.74 15.11
N THR A 323 7.98 12.83 15.81
CA THR A 323 9.31 13.01 15.21
C THR A 323 10.21 11.78 15.38
N GLN A 324 9.71 10.69 15.98
CA GLN A 324 10.43 9.40 16.00
C GLN A 324 10.62 8.87 14.58
N ASP A 325 9.52 8.82 13.81
CA ASP A 325 9.46 8.85 12.34
C ASP A 325 8.54 10.03 11.95
N GLY A 326 7.34 9.74 11.44
CA GLY A 326 6.28 10.71 11.15
C GLY A 326 6.33 11.29 9.73
N MET A 327 7.05 10.66 8.82
CA MET A 327 7.14 11.08 7.42
C MET A 327 5.95 10.58 6.62
N SER A 328 5.55 11.34 5.60
CA SER A 328 4.47 10.95 4.68
C SER A 328 4.73 9.64 3.97
N TYR A 329 5.97 9.45 3.53
CA TYR A 329 6.37 8.34 2.69
C TYR A 329 7.66 7.72 3.21
N ASP A 330 7.85 6.43 2.93
CA ASP A 330 9.08 5.72 3.29
C ASP A 330 9.54 4.73 2.22
N VAL A 331 10.84 4.78 1.92
CA VAL A 331 11.54 3.72 1.19
C VAL A 331 12.30 2.86 2.20
N ASP A 332 11.59 1.89 2.75
CA ASP A 332 12.09 1.03 3.82
C ASP A 332 12.98 -0.10 3.28
N HIS A 333 13.47 -0.92 4.18
CA HIS A 333 14.47 -1.94 4.02
C HIS A 333 14.06 -3.06 3.08
N SER A 334 15.11 -3.72 2.55
CA SER A 334 14.96 -4.90 1.70
C SER A 334 14.07 -4.64 0.48
N THR A 335 14.00 -3.40 -0.01
CA THR A 335 13.20 -3.01 -1.17
C THR A 335 14.04 -2.87 -2.43
N ASN A 336 13.40 -3.03 -3.59
CA ASN A 336 14.02 -2.80 -4.89
C ASN A 336 13.04 -2.20 -5.89
N GLY A 337 13.37 -1.06 -6.52
CA GLY A 337 12.56 -0.50 -7.60
C GLY A 337 11.28 0.21 -7.13
N ILE A 338 11.28 0.78 -5.92
CA ILE A 338 10.15 1.56 -5.40
C ILE A 338 10.11 2.93 -6.08
N VAL A 339 8.95 3.34 -6.57
CA VAL A 339 8.75 4.63 -7.23
C VAL A 339 7.70 5.44 -6.48
N TYR A 340 8.06 6.66 -6.07
CA TYR A 340 7.13 7.67 -5.59
C TYR A 340 7.04 8.79 -6.61
N GLN A 341 5.87 8.95 -7.24
CA GLN A 341 5.65 9.94 -8.28
C GLN A 341 4.34 10.69 -8.19
N TYR A 342 4.34 12.00 -8.47
CA TYR A 342 3.10 12.79 -8.50
C TYR A 342 2.33 12.76 -7.17
N ASN A 343 3.01 12.62 -6.04
CA ASN A 343 2.39 12.65 -4.72
C ASN A 343 2.50 14.06 -4.10
N ILE A 344 1.57 14.37 -3.22
CA ILE A 344 1.57 15.60 -2.41
C ILE A 344 1.72 15.23 -0.93
N SER A 345 2.67 15.85 -0.26
CA SER A 345 2.87 15.77 1.19
C SER A 345 2.69 17.14 1.83
N ALA A 346 1.96 17.23 2.94
CA ALA A 346 1.70 18.50 3.60
C ALA A 346 1.70 18.45 5.13
N GLY A 347 2.55 19.28 5.74
CA GLY A 347 2.46 19.61 7.17
C GLY A 347 2.77 18.47 8.14
N ASN A 348 3.49 17.43 7.73
CA ASN A 348 3.78 16.27 8.57
C ASN A 348 4.91 16.58 9.57
N GLU A 349 4.73 16.18 10.84
CA GLU A 349 5.69 16.49 11.92
C GLU A 349 7.07 15.85 11.67
N GLY A 350 7.10 14.60 11.20
CA GLY A 350 8.33 13.89 10.89
C GLY A 350 9.05 14.44 9.67
N GLY A 351 8.28 14.65 8.60
CA GLY A 351 8.68 15.36 7.40
C GLY A 351 8.21 14.67 6.11
N PHE A 352 9.01 14.73 5.05
CA PHE A 352 8.54 14.31 3.72
C PHE A 352 8.82 12.83 3.44
N PHE A 353 10.09 12.42 3.43
CA PHE A 353 10.50 11.04 3.18
C PHE A 353 11.41 10.50 4.28
N LEU A 354 11.08 9.31 4.76
CA LEU A 354 12.03 8.42 5.40
C LEU A 354 12.66 7.53 4.31
N LEU A 355 13.96 7.29 4.42
CA LEU A 355 14.69 6.30 3.66
C LEU A 355 15.25 5.37 4.72
N CYS A 356 14.60 4.23 4.98
CA CYS A 356 14.96 3.37 6.10
C CYS A 356 15.63 2.05 5.69
N PRO A 357 16.81 2.07 5.05
CA PRO A 357 17.56 0.85 4.85
C PRO A 357 18.09 0.34 6.19
N TYR A 358 18.38 -0.96 6.24
CA TYR A 358 19.17 -1.55 7.30
C TYR A 358 20.46 -2.14 6.74
N GLY A 359 21.53 -2.01 7.52
CA GLY A 359 22.78 -2.73 7.27
C GLY A 359 23.64 -2.15 6.15
N TYR A 360 24.89 -1.84 6.48
CA TYR A 360 25.90 -1.49 5.48
C TYR A 360 26.55 -2.75 4.88
N ASP A 361 26.98 -3.67 5.75
CA ASP A 361 27.63 -4.96 5.40
C ASP A 361 26.69 -6.17 5.49
N VAL A 362 25.45 -5.95 5.95
CA VAL A 362 24.42 -6.99 6.09
C VAL A 362 23.23 -6.70 5.18
N PRO A 363 22.39 -7.70 4.84
CA PRO A 363 21.14 -7.49 4.11
C PRO A 363 20.21 -6.47 4.77
N GLY A 364 19.26 -5.91 4.00
CA GLY A 364 18.38 -4.83 4.46
C GLY A 364 18.44 -3.54 3.63
N LYS A 365 19.31 -3.46 2.62
CA LYS A 365 19.46 -2.26 1.79
C LYS A 365 18.21 -1.95 0.96
N SER A 366 17.96 -0.66 0.75
CA SER A 366 16.97 -0.14 -0.21
C SER A 366 17.66 0.15 -1.54
N ARG A 367 17.10 -0.31 -2.66
CA ARG A 367 17.79 -0.31 -3.97
C ARG A 367 16.93 0.27 -5.08
N ASN A 368 17.57 0.97 -6.02
CA ASN A 368 17.00 1.37 -7.30
C ASN A 368 15.68 2.13 -7.18
N PHE A 369 15.49 2.90 -6.11
CA PHE A 369 14.26 3.65 -5.92
C PHE A 369 14.31 5.02 -6.62
N VAL A 370 13.12 5.54 -6.94
CA VAL A 370 12.94 6.84 -7.57
C VAL A 370 11.90 7.66 -6.81
N ILE A 371 12.25 8.89 -6.42
CA ILE A 371 11.35 9.87 -5.84
C ILE A 371 11.33 11.08 -6.77
N HIS A 372 10.27 11.22 -7.57
CA HIS A 372 10.23 12.26 -8.60
C HIS A 372 8.88 12.92 -8.83
N TYR A 373 8.87 14.16 -9.30
CA TYR A 373 7.65 14.90 -9.61
C TYR A 373 6.65 14.95 -8.43
N ASN A 374 7.16 14.95 -7.20
CA ASN A 374 6.34 15.10 -6.00
C ASN A 374 6.37 16.55 -5.49
N LEU A 375 5.35 16.92 -4.73
CA LEU A 375 5.23 18.21 -4.06
C LEU A 375 5.23 18.01 -2.55
N SER A 376 6.14 18.69 -1.85
CA SER A 376 6.16 18.76 -0.38
C SER A 376 5.89 20.19 0.07
N VAL A 377 4.90 20.36 0.94
CA VAL A 377 4.44 21.65 1.44
C VAL A 377 4.52 21.68 2.96
N ALA A 378 5.48 22.43 3.49
CA ALA A 378 5.64 22.67 4.92
C ALA A 378 5.78 21.40 5.79
N ASP A 379 6.36 20.33 5.23
CA ASP A 379 6.77 19.16 6.01
C ASP A 379 7.90 19.52 6.98
N ARG A 380 7.73 19.18 8.26
CA ARG A 380 8.36 19.96 9.33
C ARG A 380 9.83 19.65 9.59
N THR A 381 10.12 18.48 10.16
CA THR A 381 11.41 18.24 10.82
C THR A 381 12.50 17.85 9.81
N ARG A 382 12.24 16.88 8.94
CA ARG A 382 13.21 16.34 7.97
C ARG A 382 12.58 16.14 6.60
N THR A 383 13.00 16.90 5.60
CA THR A 383 12.59 16.65 4.21
C THR A 383 12.99 15.23 3.80
N PHE A 384 14.25 14.87 3.99
CA PHE A 384 14.69 13.48 3.84
C PHE A 384 15.46 13.04 5.09
N GLN A 385 15.06 11.94 5.72
CA GLN A 385 15.87 11.23 6.72
C GLN A 385 16.36 9.92 6.14
N VAL A 386 17.63 9.60 6.33
CA VAL A 386 18.23 8.31 5.98
C VAL A 386 18.58 7.59 7.27
N CYS A 387 17.91 6.45 7.51
CA CYS A 387 18.25 5.55 8.61
C CYS A 387 19.66 4.95 8.42
N SER A 388 20.20 4.41 9.50
CA SER A 388 21.49 3.73 9.49
C SER A 388 21.51 2.49 8.57
N GLY A 389 22.01 2.62 7.35
CA GLY A 389 22.09 1.50 6.40
C GLY A 389 22.58 1.91 5.02
N GLY A 390 22.56 0.97 4.08
CA GLY A 390 22.96 1.21 2.69
C GLY A 390 21.79 1.56 1.78
N VAL A 391 21.93 2.66 1.02
CA VAL A 391 21.09 2.97 -0.15
C VAL A 391 21.92 2.72 -1.40
N ILE A 392 21.36 2.02 -2.38
CA ILE A 392 22.02 1.77 -3.67
C ILE A 392 21.18 2.39 -4.78
N ASN A 393 21.81 3.21 -5.61
CA ASN A 393 21.19 3.81 -6.80
C ASN A 393 19.83 4.50 -6.51
N GLY A 394 19.76 5.29 -5.43
CA GLY A 394 18.60 6.11 -5.12
C GLY A 394 18.59 7.41 -5.95
N GLN A 395 17.44 7.73 -6.56
CA GLN A 395 17.29 8.94 -7.38
C GLN A 395 16.15 9.81 -6.85
N ILE A 396 16.45 11.08 -6.58
CA ILE A 396 15.47 12.09 -6.16
C ILE A 396 15.52 13.22 -7.19
N TYR A 397 14.51 13.35 -8.04
CA TYR A 397 14.56 14.37 -9.09
C TYR A 397 13.25 15.04 -9.42
N ASN A 398 13.31 16.27 -9.92
CA ASN A 398 12.11 17.01 -10.33
C ASN A 398 11.05 17.09 -9.21
N ASN A 399 11.43 17.18 -7.94
CA ASN A 399 10.47 17.46 -6.86
C ASN A 399 10.42 18.97 -6.59
N THR A 400 9.29 19.47 -6.11
CA THR A 400 9.14 20.84 -5.61
C THR A 400 8.90 20.79 -4.11
N ILE A 401 9.76 21.43 -3.32
CA ILE A 401 9.78 21.32 -1.87
C ILE A 401 9.74 22.71 -1.26
N LEU A 402 8.65 23.05 -0.58
CA LEU A 402 8.52 24.24 0.26
C LEU A 402 8.74 23.84 1.73
N LEU A 403 9.78 24.40 2.33
CA LEU A 403 10.08 24.22 3.75
C LEU A 403 9.06 24.93 4.65
N PRO A 404 8.85 24.43 5.88
CA PRO A 404 7.92 25.01 6.84
C PRO A 404 8.40 26.41 7.29
N PRO A 405 7.48 27.32 7.64
CA PRO A 405 7.82 28.66 8.13
C PRO A 405 8.25 28.68 9.61
N ASP A 406 7.88 27.66 10.38
CA ASP A 406 7.82 27.68 11.85
C ASP A 406 8.74 26.67 12.55
N THR A 407 9.55 25.93 11.79
CA THR A 407 10.55 24.99 12.33
C THR A 407 11.90 25.67 12.48
N THR A 408 12.45 25.73 13.70
CA THR A 408 13.75 26.38 13.95
C THR A 408 14.92 25.75 13.17
N ARG A 409 14.87 24.44 12.94
CA ARG A 409 15.87 23.68 12.17
C ARG A 409 15.19 22.60 11.33
N ALA A 410 14.93 22.90 10.06
CA ALA A 410 14.49 21.91 9.08
C ALA A 410 15.71 21.24 8.43
N HIS A 411 15.75 19.91 8.40
CA HIS A 411 16.80 19.17 7.70
C HIS A 411 16.41 18.95 6.24
N LEU A 412 17.23 19.44 5.31
CA LEU A 412 17.05 19.13 3.88
C LEU A 412 17.37 17.65 3.64
N ILE A 413 18.50 17.19 4.19
CA ILE A 413 18.83 15.77 4.36
C ILE A 413 19.41 15.61 5.77
N LEU A 414 19.01 14.54 6.44
CA LEU A 414 19.63 14.03 7.67
C LEU A 414 20.04 12.58 7.44
N THR A 415 21.31 12.23 7.63
CA THR A 415 21.74 10.83 7.75
C THR A 415 21.99 10.51 9.22
N GLU A 416 21.49 9.37 9.70
CA GLU A 416 21.82 8.90 11.03
C GLU A 416 23.31 8.57 11.19
N GLY A 417 23.85 8.76 12.40
CA GLY A 417 25.30 8.77 12.64
C GLY A 417 26.07 7.47 12.36
N ALA A 418 25.39 6.36 12.03
CA ALA A 418 26.03 5.10 11.67
C ALA A 418 26.10 4.83 10.15
N THR A 419 25.77 5.82 9.30
CA THR A 419 26.04 5.74 7.85
C THR A 419 27.53 5.93 7.57
N ASN A 420 28.14 4.97 6.88
CA ASN A 420 29.54 5.07 6.42
C ASN A 420 29.62 5.91 5.13
N ASP A 421 30.75 6.57 4.89
CA ASP A 421 30.99 7.25 3.60
C ASP A 421 30.91 6.25 2.43
N GLY A 422 30.16 6.61 1.39
CA GLY A 422 29.87 5.76 0.23
C GLY A 422 28.75 4.73 0.45
N ALA A 423 28.05 4.76 1.58
CA ALA A 423 26.96 3.84 1.88
C ALA A 423 25.62 4.25 1.27
N VAL A 424 25.42 5.55 1.09
CA VAL A 424 24.16 6.16 0.69
C VAL A 424 24.31 6.73 -0.71
N GLU A 425 24.21 5.87 -1.72
CA GLU A 425 24.25 6.28 -3.13
C GLU A 425 22.94 7.00 -3.49
N LEU A 426 22.93 8.33 -3.35
CA LEU A 426 21.74 9.15 -3.53
C LEU A 426 22.04 10.37 -4.42
N LYS A 427 21.29 10.52 -5.51
CA LYS A 427 21.44 11.66 -6.42
C LYS A 427 20.20 12.55 -6.40
N LEU A 428 20.41 13.85 -6.13
CA LEU A 428 19.39 14.90 -6.17
C LEU A 428 19.55 15.70 -7.47
N THR A 429 18.60 15.62 -8.40
CA THR A 429 18.67 16.30 -9.71
C THR A 429 17.43 17.13 -10.03
N ASN A 430 17.54 18.32 -10.61
CA ASN A 430 16.38 19.12 -11.05
C ASN A 430 15.31 19.40 -9.96
N ASN A 431 15.62 19.39 -8.68
CA ASN A 431 14.65 19.71 -7.63
C ASN A 431 14.56 21.23 -7.39
N ILE A 432 13.38 21.72 -7.02
CA ILE A 432 13.21 23.04 -6.40
C ILE A 432 13.21 22.83 -4.89
N LEU A 433 14.17 23.43 -4.19
CA LEU A 433 14.19 23.53 -2.73
C LEU A 433 14.01 24.99 -2.34
N MET A 434 12.89 25.31 -1.69
CA MET A 434 12.56 26.69 -1.33
C MET A 434 12.15 26.84 0.13
N GLY A 435 12.65 27.90 0.76
CA GLY A 435 12.13 28.42 2.03
C GLY A 435 11.34 29.70 1.79
N ASP A 436 10.42 30.01 2.69
CA ASP A 436 9.64 31.26 2.66
C ASP A 436 10.43 32.48 3.19
N GLY A 437 11.65 32.25 3.70
CA GLY A 437 12.54 33.28 4.22
C GLY A 437 12.26 33.71 5.67
N SER A 438 11.36 33.02 6.40
CA SER A 438 10.86 33.46 7.71
C SER A 438 11.68 33.01 8.94
N GLY A 439 13.00 32.90 8.82
CA GLY A 439 13.88 32.64 9.97
C GLY A 439 14.16 31.17 10.29
N VAL A 440 13.62 30.23 9.50
CA VAL A 440 14.12 28.86 9.45
C VAL A 440 15.56 28.87 8.92
N THR A 441 16.44 28.08 9.54
CA THR A 441 17.80 27.84 9.04
C THR A 441 17.89 26.39 8.57
N PRO A 442 17.63 26.11 7.29
CA PRO A 442 17.70 24.75 6.77
C PRO A 442 19.14 24.25 6.82
N VAL A 443 19.32 22.96 7.06
CA VAL A 443 20.65 22.36 7.15
C VAL A 443 20.79 21.12 6.29
N TRP A 444 22.00 20.95 5.75
CA TRP A 444 22.52 19.67 5.28
C TRP A 444 23.21 19.00 6.46
N ASP A 445 22.69 17.87 6.93
CA ASP A 445 23.25 17.12 8.07
C ASP A 445 23.54 15.69 7.65
N TYR A 446 24.58 15.54 6.81
CA TYR A 446 25.03 14.26 6.31
C TYR A 446 26.55 14.21 6.20
N ASN A 447 27.11 12.99 6.30
CA ASN A 447 28.54 12.75 6.15
C ASN A 447 28.79 11.56 5.21
N ASP A 448 28.36 11.71 3.97
CA ASP A 448 28.52 10.72 2.90
C ASP A 448 28.72 11.43 1.56
N SER A 449 29.84 11.16 0.90
CA SER A 449 30.23 11.74 -0.39
C SER A 449 29.45 11.20 -1.58
N ALA A 450 28.74 10.07 -1.42
CA ALA A 450 27.87 9.51 -2.44
C ALA A 450 26.49 10.21 -2.51
N ILE A 451 26.19 11.09 -1.56
CA ILE A 451 25.04 12.00 -1.62
C ILE A 451 25.41 13.24 -2.46
N THR A 452 24.84 13.33 -3.66
CA THR A 452 25.26 14.30 -4.68
C THR A 452 24.09 15.12 -5.21
N GLY A 453 24.37 16.38 -5.59
CA GLY A 453 23.43 17.30 -6.22
C GLY A 453 23.85 17.65 -7.65
N ASP A 454 22.88 17.91 -8.52
CA ASP A 454 23.09 18.28 -9.92
C ASP A 454 21.91 19.08 -10.49
N HIS A 455 22.12 20.34 -10.90
CA HIS A 455 21.09 21.19 -11.54
C HIS A 455 19.83 21.41 -10.69
N ASN A 456 19.95 21.55 -9.36
CA ASN A 456 18.82 21.92 -8.51
C ASN A 456 18.68 23.45 -8.42
N LEU A 457 17.46 23.92 -8.13
CA LEU A 457 17.15 25.32 -7.84
C LEU A 457 16.97 25.52 -6.34
N TYR A 458 17.69 26.49 -5.78
CA TYR A 458 17.71 26.83 -4.36
C TYR A 458 17.18 28.26 -4.16
N ASN A 459 16.09 28.40 -3.40
CA ASN A 459 15.54 29.71 -3.03
C ASN A 459 15.44 29.84 -1.51
N ASN A 460 16.16 30.78 -0.90
CA ASN A 460 16.22 30.94 0.57
C ASN A 460 16.64 29.67 1.35
N VAL A 461 17.46 28.81 0.74
CA VAL A 461 18.03 27.60 1.37
C VAL A 461 19.52 27.51 1.02
N PRO A 462 20.35 26.84 1.85
CA PRO A 462 21.76 26.62 1.50
C PRO A 462 21.89 25.69 0.29
N VAL A 463 22.79 26.05 -0.63
CA VAL A 463 23.15 25.21 -1.78
C VAL A 463 23.84 23.93 -1.32
N MET A 464 23.50 22.79 -1.93
CA MET A 464 24.21 21.54 -1.66
C MET A 464 25.67 21.66 -2.13
N PRO A 465 26.68 21.37 -1.29
CA PRO A 465 28.08 21.60 -1.63
C PRO A 465 28.58 20.90 -2.90
N SER A 466 27.99 19.76 -3.27
CA SER A 466 28.37 18.98 -4.47
C SER A 466 27.72 19.50 -5.77
N ASP A 467 26.70 20.35 -5.70
CA ASP A 467 25.95 20.82 -6.86
C ASP A 467 26.67 21.98 -7.57
N SER A 468 27.51 21.63 -8.56
CA SER A 468 28.26 22.61 -9.36
C SER A 468 27.42 23.36 -10.39
N TYR A 469 26.15 22.95 -10.59
CA TYR A 469 25.21 23.54 -11.55
C TYR A 469 24.00 24.16 -10.85
N ALA A 470 24.14 24.46 -9.56
CA ALA A 470 23.09 25.05 -8.73
C ALA A 470 22.57 26.37 -9.33
N LEU A 471 21.25 26.48 -9.42
CA LEU A 471 20.56 27.72 -9.75
C LEU A 471 20.05 28.36 -8.45
N ILE A 472 20.43 29.61 -8.20
CA ILE A 472 20.05 30.33 -6.98
C ILE A 472 19.18 31.53 -7.37
N ASP A 473 17.86 31.33 -7.38
CA ASP A 473 16.90 32.35 -7.82
C ASP A 473 15.50 32.03 -7.28
N ASP A 474 14.57 32.98 -7.34
CA ASP A 474 13.15 32.75 -7.08
C ASP A 474 12.55 31.90 -8.22
N PRO A 475 11.95 30.72 -7.93
CA PRO A 475 11.35 29.88 -8.95
C PRO A 475 10.12 30.51 -9.62
N ARG A 476 9.56 31.62 -9.12
CA ARG A 476 8.39 32.34 -9.67
C ARG A 476 7.22 31.39 -9.93
N LEU A 477 6.84 30.66 -8.89
CA LEU A 477 5.67 29.77 -8.92
C LEU A 477 4.38 30.59 -8.74
N ALA A 478 3.23 30.02 -9.12
CA ALA A 478 1.95 30.74 -9.19
C ALA A 478 1.52 31.38 -7.86
N ASN A 479 1.46 30.56 -6.80
CA ASN A 479 0.96 30.92 -5.48
C ASN A 479 1.60 30.00 -4.40
N PRO A 480 2.94 29.91 -4.30
CA PRO A 480 3.56 29.01 -3.33
C PRO A 480 3.27 29.49 -1.90
N GLY A 481 2.91 28.59 -0.99
CA GLY A 481 2.67 28.93 0.41
C GLY A 481 2.32 27.71 1.26
N PRO A 482 2.54 27.77 2.58
CA PRO A 482 2.38 26.60 3.47
C PRO A 482 0.93 26.08 3.57
N GLU A 483 -0.07 26.90 3.23
CA GLU A 483 -1.49 26.53 3.20
C GLU A 483 -1.99 26.15 1.79
N ASN A 484 -1.15 26.35 0.77
CA ASN A 484 -1.50 26.13 -0.62
C ASN A 484 -0.97 24.75 -1.01
N VAL A 485 -1.83 23.75 -1.16
CA VAL A 485 -1.42 22.35 -1.38
C VAL A 485 -1.90 21.78 -2.72
N LEU A 486 -2.36 22.63 -3.64
CA LEU A 486 -2.77 22.18 -4.97
C LEU A 486 -1.58 22.25 -5.94
N TRP A 487 -1.50 21.32 -6.88
CA TRP A 487 -0.49 21.35 -7.95
C TRP A 487 -0.40 22.72 -8.64
N ARG A 488 -1.54 23.34 -8.92
CA ARG A 488 -1.60 24.65 -9.61
C ARG A 488 -0.99 25.79 -8.82
N ASP A 489 -0.89 25.70 -7.50
CA ASP A 489 -0.23 26.71 -6.66
C ASP A 489 1.28 26.75 -6.92
N TYR A 490 1.86 25.64 -7.38
CA TYR A 490 3.30 25.49 -7.64
C TYR A 490 3.65 25.46 -9.13
N LEU A 491 2.73 25.89 -10.00
CA LEU A 491 2.99 25.95 -11.43
C LEU A 491 4.00 27.06 -11.76
N PRO A 492 5.12 26.77 -12.47
CA PRO A 492 6.07 27.79 -12.91
C PRO A 492 5.40 28.83 -13.83
N GLN A 493 5.56 30.11 -13.48
CA GLN A 493 4.99 31.20 -14.26
C GLN A 493 5.90 31.65 -15.41
N PRO A 494 5.37 32.35 -16.44
CA PRO A 494 6.20 32.93 -17.49
C PRO A 494 7.37 33.76 -16.93
N GLY A 495 8.58 33.44 -17.38
CA GLY A 495 9.81 34.07 -16.89
C GLY A 495 10.38 33.43 -15.63
N SER A 496 9.82 32.32 -15.14
CA SER A 496 10.47 31.48 -14.13
C SER A 496 11.86 31.03 -14.61
N PRO A 497 12.90 31.13 -13.77
CA PRO A 497 14.23 30.66 -14.11
C PRO A 497 14.35 29.13 -14.13
N ALA A 498 13.34 28.41 -13.62
CA ALA A 498 13.31 26.95 -13.63
C ALA A 498 12.97 26.36 -15.01
N ILE A 499 12.27 27.13 -15.86
CA ILE A 499 11.75 26.66 -17.15
C ILE A 499 12.91 26.32 -18.10
N ASN A 500 12.94 25.09 -18.61
CA ASN A 500 14.00 24.55 -19.48
C ASN A 500 15.42 24.68 -18.90
N ALA A 501 15.57 24.68 -17.57
CA ALA A 501 16.86 24.83 -16.89
C ALA A 501 17.44 23.51 -16.35
N GLY A 502 16.67 22.43 -16.40
CA GLY A 502 17.08 21.12 -15.89
C GLY A 502 17.92 20.32 -16.88
N ILE A 503 18.35 19.15 -16.44
CA ILE A 503 19.06 18.15 -17.25
C ILE A 503 18.19 16.92 -17.47
N ALA A 504 18.30 16.28 -18.64
CA ALA A 504 17.57 15.04 -18.91
C ALA A 504 18.02 13.92 -17.96
N VAL A 505 17.05 13.23 -17.34
CA VAL A 505 17.28 12.06 -16.49
C VAL A 505 16.80 10.80 -17.22
N THR A 506 17.62 9.76 -17.25
CA THR A 506 17.27 8.49 -17.90
C THR A 506 16.08 7.85 -17.19
N GLY A 507 15.04 7.47 -17.95
CA GLY A 507 13.84 6.87 -17.38
C GLY A 507 12.84 7.87 -16.81
N ALA A 508 13.07 9.18 -16.97
CA ALA A 508 12.09 10.20 -16.63
C ALA A 508 10.77 10.00 -17.42
N PRO A 509 9.63 10.35 -16.82
CA PRO A 509 8.32 10.22 -17.44
C PRO A 509 8.17 11.20 -18.61
N ALA A 510 7.21 10.90 -19.50
CA ALA A 510 6.91 11.78 -20.63
C ALA A 510 6.07 13.02 -20.24
N HIS A 511 5.38 12.98 -19.10
CA HIS A 511 4.51 14.05 -18.62
C HIS A 511 4.65 14.27 -17.12
N ASP A 512 4.31 15.47 -16.65
CA ASP A 512 4.21 15.81 -15.23
C ASP A 512 2.84 15.43 -14.62
N ALA A 513 2.63 15.77 -13.34
CA ALA A 513 1.39 15.49 -12.60
C ALA A 513 0.13 16.18 -13.16
N LEU A 514 0.28 17.22 -13.99
CA LEU A 514 -0.80 17.92 -14.68
C LEU A 514 -0.92 17.52 -16.16
N ASN A 515 -0.27 16.43 -16.53
CA ASN A 515 -0.24 15.88 -17.88
C ASN A 515 0.31 16.87 -18.93
N GLN A 516 1.23 17.75 -18.53
CA GLN A 516 2.03 18.56 -19.46
C GLN A 516 3.24 17.75 -19.91
N ALA A 517 3.58 17.82 -21.20
CA ALA A 517 4.73 17.12 -21.75
C ALA A 517 6.03 17.71 -21.20
N ILE A 518 6.95 16.84 -20.76
CA ILE A 518 8.25 17.25 -20.22
C ILE A 518 9.09 17.94 -21.30
N GLY A 519 9.68 19.08 -20.93
CA GLY A 519 10.51 19.90 -21.80
C GLY A 519 11.81 19.22 -22.21
N THR A 520 12.49 19.77 -23.21
CA THR A 520 13.86 19.36 -23.57
C THR A 520 14.72 20.60 -23.81
N PRO A 521 15.51 21.06 -22.81
CA PRO A 521 15.69 20.49 -21.47
C PRO A 521 14.43 20.54 -20.59
N PRO A 522 14.28 19.66 -19.58
CA PRO A 522 13.12 19.69 -18.68
C PRO A 522 13.12 20.94 -17.81
N THR A 523 11.95 21.33 -17.31
CA THR A 523 11.83 22.34 -16.25
C THR A 523 12.33 21.76 -14.92
N ILE A 524 13.04 22.55 -14.11
CA ILE A 524 13.42 22.17 -12.73
C ILE A 524 12.15 22.20 -11.85
N GLY A 525 11.96 21.19 -11.01
CA GLY A 525 10.79 21.03 -10.15
C GLY A 525 9.75 20.06 -10.70
N ALA A 526 8.62 19.96 -10.01
CA ALA A 526 7.60 18.93 -10.23
C ALA A 526 6.62 19.21 -11.37
N LEU A 527 6.61 20.40 -11.96
CA LEU A 527 5.65 20.79 -12.98
C LEU A 527 6.33 21.53 -14.12
N GLU A 528 5.87 21.26 -15.33
CA GLU A 528 6.15 22.06 -16.51
C GLU A 528 5.23 23.29 -16.54
N PRO A 529 5.63 24.40 -17.18
CA PRO A 529 4.77 25.56 -17.34
C PRO A 529 3.55 25.22 -18.21
N GLU A 530 2.45 25.94 -18.00
CA GLU A 530 1.26 25.79 -18.86
C GLU A 530 1.57 26.04 -20.33
N SER A 531 1.16 25.10 -21.20
CA SER A 531 1.29 25.26 -22.64
C SER A 531 0.54 26.51 -23.13
N SER A 532 1.19 27.31 -23.98
CA SER A 532 0.62 28.52 -24.58
C SER A 532 -0.59 28.26 -25.50
N SER A 533 -0.91 26.99 -25.80
CA SER A 533 -2.01 26.57 -26.68
C SER A 533 -3.35 26.37 -25.98
N ARG A 534 -3.44 26.52 -24.64
CA ARG A 534 -4.69 26.36 -23.86
C ARG A 534 -5.21 27.65 -23.21
N ARG A 535 -4.70 28.82 -23.58
CA ARG A 535 -5.19 30.12 -23.09
C ARG A 535 -6.35 30.67 -23.89
#